data_AF-B7UFG1-F1
#
_entry.id   AF-B7UFG1-F1
#
_cell.length_a   1.000
_cell.length_b   1.000
_cell.length_c   1.000
_cell.angle_alpha   90.00
_cell.angle_beta   90.00
_cell.angle_gamma   90.00
#
_symmetry.space_group_name_H-M   'P 1'
#
loop_
_entity.id
_entity.type
_entity.pdbx_description
1 polymer ?
#
loop_
_entity_poly.entity_id
_entity_poly.type
_entity_poly.pdbx_seq_one_letter_code
_entity_poly.pdbx_strand_id
1 'polypeptide(L)' 'MDVQQFFVVAVFFLIPIFCFREAWKGWRAGAIDKRVKNAPEPVYVWRAKNPGLFFAYMVAYIGFGILSIGMIVYLIFYR' A
#
# COMPACT_ATOMS: atom_id res chain seq x y z
N MET A 1 -21.38 -6.13 20.47
CA MET A 1 -20.08 -6.79 20.31
C MET A 1 -19.53 -7.11 21.68
N ASP A 2 -19.01 -8.32 21.86
CA ASP A 2 -18.22 -8.68 23.04
C ASP A 2 -16.96 -7.79 23.11
N VAL A 3 -16.47 -7.46 24.31
CA VAL A 3 -15.25 -6.65 24.51
C VAL A 3 -14.05 -7.27 23.80
N GLN A 4 -13.96 -8.61 23.77
CA GLN A 4 -12.91 -9.32 23.04
C GLN A 4 -13.03 -9.11 21.52
N GLN A 5 -14.25 -9.18 20.97
CA GLN A 5 -14.51 -8.97 19.55
C GLN A 5 -14.20 -7.52 19.14
N PHE A 6 -14.57 -6.55 19.97
CA PHE A 6 -14.23 -5.15 19.75
C PHE A 6 -12.71 -4.94 19.67
N PHE A 7 -11.96 -5.55 20.59
CA PHE A 7 -10.50 -5.48 20.58
C PHE A 7 -9.88 -6.12 19.33
N VAL A 8 -10.38 -7.30 18.93
CA VAL A 8 -9.92 -7.98 17.70
C VAL A 8 -10.18 -7.13 16.46
N VAL A 9 -11.37 -6.56 16.33
CA VAL A 9 -11.72 -5.68 15.22
C VAL A 9 -10.85 -4.42 15.22
N ALA A 10 -10.63 -3.81 16.38
CA ALA A 10 -9.77 -2.63 16.53
C ALA A 10 -8.31 -2.89 16.11
N VAL A 11 -7.76 -4.06 16.47
CA VAL A 11 -6.41 -4.47 16.02
C VAL A 11 -6.38 -4.70 14.51
N PHE A 12 -7.42 -5.34 13.95
CA PHE A 12 -7.51 -5.54 12.51
C PHE A 12 -7.59 -4.23 11.73
N PHE A 13 -8.17 -3.16 12.28
CA PHE A 13 -8.17 -1.83 11.67
C PHE A 13 -6.78 -1.20 11.54
N LEU A 14 -5.78 -1.62 12.34
CA LEU A 14 -4.41 -1.11 12.22
C LEU A 14 -3.72 -1.58 10.94
N ILE A 15 -4.08 -2.77 10.45
CA ILE A 15 -3.49 -3.39 9.25
C ILE A 15 -3.76 -2.54 7.99
N PRO A 16 -5.02 -2.21 7.61
CA PRO A 16 -5.26 -1.39 6.44
C PRO A 16 -4.66 0.00 6.58
N ILE A 17 -4.71 0.61 7.77
CA ILE A 17 -4.10 1.93 8.03
C ILE A 17 -2.60 1.91 7.73
N PHE A 18 -1.89 0.91 8.24
CA PHE A 18 -0.46 0.75 7.98
C PHE A 18 -0.18 0.47 6.50
N CYS A 19 -0.89 -0.47 5.90
CA CYS A 19 -0.72 -0.84 4.50
C CYS A 19 -0.96 0.33 3.53
N PHE A 20 -2.03 1.10 3.70
CA PHE A 20 -2.30 2.27 2.86
C PHE A 20 -1.32 3.41 3.11
N ARG A 21 -0.85 3.60 4.36
CA ARG A 21 0.20 4.58 4.65
C ARG A 21 1.51 4.25 3.93
N GLU A 22 1.93 2.99 3.94
CA GLU A 22 3.15 2.56 3.23
C GLU A 22 2.97 2.61 1.72
N ALA A 23 1.81 2.20 1.19
CA ALA A 23 1.50 2.33 -0.24
C ALA A 23 1.50 3.80 -0.69
N TRP A 24 0.96 4.72 0.13
CA TRP A 24 0.94 6.16 -0.16
C TRP A 24 2.34 6.79 -0.14
N LYS A 25 3.19 6.40 0.81
CA LYS A 25 4.61 6.80 0.83
C LYS A 25 5.32 6.29 -0.41
N GLY A 26 5.10 5.02 -0.77
CA GLY A 26 5.62 4.42 -1.99
C GLY A 26 5.21 5.24 -3.20
N TRP A 27 3.91 5.48 -3.38
CA TRP A 27 3.36 6.23 -4.51
C TRP A 27 4.00 7.62 -4.66
N ARG A 28 4.12 8.38 -3.56
CA ARG A 28 4.79 9.70 -3.60
C ARG A 28 6.30 9.63 -3.89
N ALA A 29 6.94 8.50 -3.65
CA ALA A 29 8.38 8.31 -3.85
C ALA A 29 8.72 7.63 -5.19
N GLY A 30 7.74 7.01 -5.86
CA GLY A 30 7.94 5.96 -6.86
C GLY A 30 8.46 6.43 -8.22
N ALA A 31 8.01 7.59 -8.71
CA ALA A 31 8.37 8.06 -10.04
C ALA A 31 8.57 9.58 -10.04
N ILE A 32 9.81 10.02 -10.20
CA ILE A 32 10.08 11.36 -10.71
C ILE A 32 10.68 11.12 -12.07
N ASP A 33 9.91 11.37 -13.12
CA ASP A 33 10.40 11.36 -14.49
C ASP A 33 11.37 12.53 -14.65
N LYS A 34 12.62 12.32 -14.25
CA LYS A 34 13.67 13.29 -14.47
C LYS A 34 14.04 13.24 -15.94
N ARG A 35 13.51 14.19 -16.73
CA ARG A 35 14.07 14.50 -18.04
C ARG A 35 15.52 14.96 -17.84
N VAL A 36 16.47 14.16 -18.29
CA VAL A 36 17.88 14.57 -18.32
C VAL A 36 17.99 15.74 -19.29
N LYS A 37 18.46 16.90 -18.82
CA LYS A 37 18.63 18.09 -19.67
C LYS A 37 19.67 17.73 -20.74
N ASN A 38 19.31 17.91 -22.02
CA ASN A 38 20.11 17.57 -23.21
C ASN A 38 20.21 16.07 -23.58
N ALA A 39 19.36 15.18 -23.07
CA ALA A 39 19.29 13.82 -23.63
C ALA A 39 18.55 13.83 -24.99
N PRO A 40 19.07 13.15 -26.04
CA PRO A 40 18.43 13.05 -27.34
C PRO A 40 17.10 12.29 -27.29
N GLU A 41 16.93 11.42 -26.29
CA GLU A 41 15.70 10.67 -26.02
C GLU A 41 15.26 10.88 -24.57
N PRO A 42 13.94 10.84 -24.27
CA PRO A 42 13.45 10.97 -22.91
C PRO A 42 13.88 9.77 -22.07
N VAL A 43 14.88 9.95 -21.21
CA VAL A 43 15.29 8.94 -20.24
C VAL A 43 14.42 9.05 -18.99
N TYR A 44 13.59 8.04 -18.74
CA TYR A 44 12.82 7.91 -17.51
C TYR A 44 13.70 7.29 -16.41
N VAL A 45 14.05 8.08 -15.40
CA VAL A 45 14.90 7.63 -14.28
C VAL A 45 14.03 7.36 -13.06
N TRP A 46 13.86 6.08 -12.73
CA TRP A 46 13.16 5.65 -11.52
C TRP A 46 14.02 5.90 -10.28
N ARG A 47 13.39 6.29 -9.16
CA ARG A 47 14.09 6.49 -7.89
C ARG A 47 14.58 5.17 -7.29
N ALA A 48 13.82 4.10 -7.52
CA ALA A 48 14.14 2.76 -7.04
C ALA A 48 15.10 2.05 -8.01
N LYS A 49 16.12 1.38 -7.47
CA LYS A 49 17.09 0.59 -8.23
C LYS A 49 16.43 -0.51 -9.08
N ASN A 50 15.33 -1.09 -8.57
CA ASN A 50 14.51 -2.10 -9.24
C ASN A 50 13.04 -1.67 -9.27
N PRO A 51 12.55 -1.02 -10.34
CA PRO A 51 11.20 -0.47 -10.40
C PRO A 51 10.12 -1.56 -10.33
N GLY A 52 10.34 -2.72 -10.93
CA GLY A 52 9.39 -3.84 -10.87
C GLY A 52 9.16 -4.35 -9.44
N LEU A 53 10.22 -4.50 -8.65
CA LEU A 53 10.12 -4.92 -7.25
C LEU A 53 9.42 -3.85 -6.40
N PHE A 54 9.68 -2.57 -6.69
CA PHE A 54 9.01 -1.45 -6.04
C PHE A 54 7.49 -1.45 -6.29
N PHE A 55 7.04 -1.67 -7.52
CA PHE A 55 5.61 -1.76 -7.84
C PHE A 55 4.96 -3.02 -7.24
N ALA A 56 5.65 -4.17 -7.29
CA ALA A 56 5.15 -5.40 -6.66
C ALA A 56 4.92 -5.22 -5.15
N TYR A 57 5.83 -4.53 -4.47
CA TYR A 57 5.70 -4.19 -3.05
C TYR A 57 4.52 -3.25 -2.77
N MET A 58 4.31 -2.25 -3.62
CA MET A 58 3.16 -1.35 -3.53
C MET A 58 1.83 -2.08 -3.71
N VAL A 59 1.73 -2.95 -4.72
CA VAL A 59 0.54 -3.76 -4.98
C VAL A 59 0.28 -4.73 -3.83
N ALA A 60 1.33 -5.34 -3.28
CA ALA A 60 1.19 -6.21 -2.11
C ALA A 60 0.57 -5.47 -0.92
N TYR A 61 1.05 -4.27 -0.59
CA TYR A 61 0.46 -3.48 0.50
C TYR A 61 -1.01 -3.13 0.24
N ILE A 62 -1.35 -2.68 -0.97
CA ILE A 62 -2.73 -2.36 -1.32
C ILE A 62 -3.62 -3.62 -1.21
N GLY A 63 -3.14 -4.75 -1.71
CA GLY A 63 -3.83 -6.04 -1.62
C GLY A 63 -4.08 -6.47 -0.18
N PHE A 64 -3.07 -6.43 0.68
CA PHE A 64 -3.22 -6.72 2.11
C PHE A 64 -4.18 -5.75 2.80
N GLY A 65 -4.13 -4.46 2.45
CA GLY A 65 -5.09 -3.46 2.94
C GLY A 65 -6.54 -3.82 2.60
N ILE A 66 -6.83 -4.16 1.33
CA ILE A 66 -8.17 -4.54 0.89
C ILE A 66 -8.64 -5.85 1.56
N LEU A 67 -7.79 -6.87 1.62
CA LEU A 67 -8.11 -8.14 2.26
C LEU A 67 -8.44 -7.94 3.75
N SER A 68 -7.67 -7.10 4.45
CA SER A 68 -7.93 -6.79 5.85
C SER A 68 -9.26 -6.06 6.06
N ILE A 69 -9.66 -5.17 5.14
CA ILE A 69 -11.00 -4.55 5.17
C ILE A 69 -12.09 -5.61 4.99
N GLY A 70 -11.93 -6.54 4.04
CA GLY A 70 -12.85 -7.65 3.86
C GLY A 70 -13.01 -8.49 5.14
N MET A 71 -11.90 -8.75 5.83
CA MET A 71 -11.92 -9.44 7.13
C MET A 71 -12.64 -8.64 8.22
N ILE A 72 -12.46 -7.33 8.28
CA ILE A 72 -13.17 -6.45 9.22
C ILE A 72 -14.68 -6.51 8.98
N VAL A 73 -15.12 -6.40 7.72
CA VAL A 73 -16.54 -6.50 7.34
C VAL A 73 -17.09 -7.87 7.75
N TYR A 74 -16.37 -8.94 7.46
CA TYR A 74 -16.76 -10.29 7.88
C TYR A 74 -16.92 -10.41 9.40
N LEU A 75 -15.95 -9.92 10.18
CA LEU A 75 -15.96 -9.98 11.64
C LEU A 75 -17.03 -9.09 12.30
N ILE A 76 -17.54 -8.07 11.60
CA ILE A 76 -18.59 -7.18 12.11
C ILE A 76 -19.99 -7.72 11.79
N PHE A 77 -20.20 -8.25 10.58
CA PHE A 77 -21.54 -8.51 10.05
C PHE A 77 -21.90 -10.00 9.95
N TYR A 78 -20.93 -10.90 9.85
CA TYR A 78 -21.14 -12.31 9.50
C TYR A 78 -20.64 -13.29 10.56
N ARG A 79 -20.08 -12.78 11.66
CA ARG A 79 -19.57 -13.54 12.79
C ARG A 79 -20.15 -13.00 14.08
#